data_AF-A0AAF0M321-F1
#
_entry.id   AF-A0AAF0M321-F1
#
_cell.length_a   1.000
_cell.length_b   1.000
_cell.length_c   1.000
_cell.angle_alpha   90.00
_cell.angle_beta   90.00
_cell.angle_gamma   90.00
#
_symmetry.space_group_name_H-M   'P 1'
#
loop_
_entity.id
_entity.type
_entity.pdbx_description
1 polymer ?
#
loop_
_entity_poly.entity_id
_entity_poly.type
_entity_poly.pdbx_seq_one_letter_code
_entity_poly.pdbx_strand_id
1 'polypeptide(L)'
;MTPGERRASADAFLVHLQHLFATDTDWNDGTEWVAGRALTDDVAVVLYRDRPGGPVLGRRYDLAAERTLFTDDSAEAIAGEAWTGDFVDPSGPGALLPVDWADGLCDDPRSVQWIGVRR
;
A
#
# COMPACT_ATOMS: atom_id res chain seq x y z
N MET A 1 -9.08 13.78 -14.04
CA MET A 1 -9.82 13.61 -12.77
C MET A 1 -9.73 14.87 -11.92
N THR A 2 -10.83 15.24 -11.29
CA THR A 2 -10.92 16.28 -10.24
C THR A 2 -10.30 15.79 -8.93
N PRO A 3 -9.96 16.69 -7.98
CA PRO A 3 -9.48 16.31 -6.64
C PRO A 3 -10.38 15.28 -5.93
N GLY A 4 -11.70 15.45 -6.00
CA GLY A 4 -12.67 14.52 -5.39
C GLY A 4 -12.67 13.14 -6.04
N GLU A 5 -12.56 13.07 -7.37
CA GLU A 5 -12.44 11.81 -8.11
C GLU A 5 -11.13 11.08 -7.77
N ARG A 6 -10.03 11.83 -7.64
CA ARG A 6 -8.73 11.24 -7.27
C ARG A 6 -8.75 10.69 -5.85
N ARG A 7 -9.29 11.46 -4.89
CA ARG A 7 -9.52 10.99 -3.51
C ARG A 7 -10.36 9.70 -3.47
N ALA A 8 -11.50 9.69 -4.16
CA ALA A 8 -12.37 8.51 -4.22
C ALA A 8 -11.64 7.30 -4.84
N SER A 9 -10.81 7.52 -5.85
CA SER A 9 -9.99 6.47 -6.45
C SER A 9 -8.89 5.98 -5.50
N ALA A 10 -8.28 6.85 -4.69
CA ALA A 10 -7.31 6.45 -3.66
C ALA A 10 -7.96 5.61 -2.55
N ASP A 11 -9.16 5.98 -2.12
CA ASP A 11 -9.93 5.19 -1.16
C ASP A 11 -10.35 3.83 -1.76
N ALA A 12 -10.79 3.82 -3.02
CA ALA A 12 -11.12 2.57 -3.72
C ALA A 12 -9.90 1.65 -3.86
N PHE A 13 -8.72 2.19 -4.16
CA PHE A 13 -7.47 1.43 -4.23
C PHE A 13 -7.20 0.70 -2.91
N LEU A 14 -7.36 1.39 -1.76
CA LEU A 14 -7.17 0.79 -0.44
C LEU A 14 -8.20 -0.30 -0.16
N VAL A 15 -9.46 -0.11 -0.56
CA VAL A 15 -10.51 -1.13 -0.41
C VAL A 15 -10.19 -2.38 -1.22
N HIS A 16 -9.80 -2.23 -2.49
CA HIS A 16 -9.43 -3.36 -3.34
C HIS A 16 -8.18 -4.09 -2.82
N LEU A 17 -7.17 -3.34 -2.39
CA LEU A 17 -5.96 -3.95 -1.85
C LEU A 17 -6.24 -4.68 -0.52
N GLN A 18 -7.01 -4.08 0.38
CA GLN A 18 -7.43 -4.75 1.62
C GLN A 18 -8.24 -6.02 1.33
N HIS A 19 -9.06 -6.02 0.28
CA HIS A 19 -9.78 -7.21 -0.16
C HIS A 19 -8.80 -8.32 -0.59
N LEU A 20 -7.79 -8.02 -1.40
CA LEU A 20 -6.77 -8.99 -1.84
C LEU A 20 -6.03 -9.63 -0.66
N PHE A 21 -5.63 -8.82 0.34
CA PHE A 21 -5.06 -9.33 1.59
C PHE A 21 -5.96 -10.35 2.29
N ALA A 22 -7.28 -10.15 2.25
CA ALA A 22 -8.25 -10.99 2.93
C ALA A 22 -8.66 -12.23 2.12
N THR A 23 -8.57 -12.19 0.79
CA THR A 23 -9.15 -13.23 -0.07
C THR A 23 -8.16 -14.02 -0.90
N ASP A 24 -6.98 -13.49 -1.21
CA ASP A 24 -5.99 -14.22 -2.01
C ASP A 24 -5.15 -15.16 -1.14
N THR A 25 -5.75 -16.30 -0.77
CA THR A 25 -5.11 -17.32 0.06
C THR A 25 -4.07 -18.15 -0.66
N ASP A 26 -4.03 -18.10 -2.00
CA ASP A 26 -3.09 -18.90 -2.81
C ASP A 26 -1.68 -18.30 -2.74
N TRP A 27 -1.59 -16.98 -2.57
CA TRP A 27 -0.33 -16.24 -2.50
C TRP A 27 -0.05 -15.60 -1.14
N ASN A 28 -1.06 -15.47 -0.27
CA ASN A 28 -0.87 -14.91 1.06
C ASN A 28 -0.28 -15.96 2.03
N ASP A 29 1.04 -15.96 2.20
CA ASP A 29 1.79 -16.88 3.08
C ASP A 29 1.82 -16.45 4.57
N GLY A 30 0.93 -15.53 4.98
CA GLY A 30 0.89 -14.97 6.33
C GLY A 30 1.12 -13.46 6.39
N THR A 31 1.04 -12.80 5.23
CA THR A 31 1.00 -11.35 5.12
C THR A 31 -0.33 -10.81 5.69
N GLU A 32 -0.26 -9.84 6.58
CA GLU A 32 -1.39 -9.31 7.34
C GLU A 32 -1.59 -7.82 7.07
N TRP A 33 -2.83 -7.42 6.75
CA TRP A 33 -3.21 -6.01 6.68
C TRP A 33 -3.26 -5.41 8.09
N VAL A 34 -2.53 -4.32 8.34
CA VAL A 34 -2.59 -3.60 9.61
C VAL A 34 -3.50 -2.38 9.49
N ALA A 35 -3.22 -1.50 8.53
CA ALA A 35 -4.00 -0.29 8.31
C ALA A 35 -3.75 0.30 6.92
N GLY A 36 -4.63 1.17 6.44
CA GLY A 36 -4.37 1.95 5.24
C GLY A 36 -5.18 3.24 5.22
N ARG A 37 -4.63 4.27 4.57
CA ARG A 37 -5.28 5.59 4.46
C ARG A 37 -4.77 6.37 3.26
N ALA A 38 -5.66 7.09 2.59
CA ALA A 38 -5.29 8.13 1.65
C ALA A 38 -4.83 9.39 2.42
N LEU A 39 -3.56 9.78 2.26
CA LEU A 39 -3.04 11.01 2.87
C LEU A 39 -3.47 12.25 2.09
N THR A 40 -3.42 12.15 0.77
CA THR A 40 -3.83 13.21 -0.16
C THR A 40 -4.74 12.61 -1.22
N ASP A 41 -5.12 13.40 -2.22
CA ASP A 41 -5.98 12.92 -3.30
C ASP A 41 -5.31 11.85 -4.17
N ASP A 42 -3.97 11.77 -4.18
CA ASP A 42 -3.21 10.81 -5.00
C ASP A 42 -2.20 9.98 -4.20
N VAL A 43 -2.12 10.17 -2.88
CA VAL A 43 -1.17 9.43 -2.04
C VAL A 43 -1.92 8.48 -1.13
N ALA A 44 -1.68 7.19 -1.30
CA ALA A 44 -2.17 6.14 -0.43
C ALA A 44 -1.03 5.51 0.39
N VAL A 45 -1.39 4.99 1.55
CA VAL A 45 -0.48 4.40 2.52
C VAL A 45 -1.04 3.09 2.97
N VAL A 46 -0.17 2.10 3.06
CA VAL A 46 -0.50 0.77 3.54
C VAL A 46 0.50 0.36 4.62
N LEU A 47 -0.02 -0.06 5.76
CA LEU A 47 0.72 -0.71 6.83
C LEU A 47 0.35 -2.20 6.82
N TYR A 48 1.35 -3.07 6.87
CA TYR A 48 1.17 -4.51 6.83
C TYR A 48 2.24 -5.25 7.62
N ARG A 49 2.06 -6.56 7.86
CA ARG A 49 3.14 -7.46 8.29
C ARG A 49 3.39 -8.46 7.17
N ASP A 50 4.64 -8.79 6.91
CA ASP A 50 5.04 -9.82 5.93
C ASP A 50 4.95 -11.25 6.49
N ARG A 51 4.75 -11.38 7.81
CA ARG A 51 4.54 -12.65 8.51
C ARG A 51 3.83 -12.43 9.84
N PRO A 52 3.20 -13.46 10.41
CA PRO A 52 2.56 -13.37 11.72
C PRO A 52 3.56 -12.93 12.81
N GLY A 53 3.24 -11.83 13.50
CA GLY A 53 4.10 -11.26 14.55
C GLY A 53 5.40 -10.60 14.07
N GLY A 54 5.61 -10.45 12.75
CA GLY A 54 6.73 -9.68 12.18
C GLY A 54 6.65 -8.19 12.48
N PRO A 55 7.63 -7.36 12.09
CA PRO A 55 7.53 -5.90 12.24
C PRO A 55 6.36 -5.33 11.41
N VAL A 56 5.86 -4.15 11.78
CA VAL A 56 4.93 -3.40 10.93
C VAL A 56 5.72 -2.72 9.84
N LEU A 57 5.41 -3.04 8.59
CA LEU A 57 6.00 -2.48 7.39
C LEU A 57 5.07 -1.42 6.80
N GLY A 58 5.64 -0.36 6.25
CA GLY A 58 4.89 0.73 5.63
C GLY A 58 5.27 0.91 4.16
N ARG A 59 4.26 1.07 3.29
CA ARG A 59 4.43 1.44 1.87
C ARG A 59 3.61 2.69 1.54
N ARG A 60 4.12 3.47 0.60
CA ARG A 60 3.47 4.67 0.06
C ARG A 60 3.32 4.51 -1.45
N TYR A 61 2.12 4.78 -1.94
CA TYR A 61 1.80 4.77 -3.35
C TYR A 61 1.49 6.19 -3.80
N ASP A 62 2.20 6.65 -4.82
CA ASP A 62 1.81 7.83 -5.59
C ASP A 62 0.94 7.37 -6.76
N LEU A 63 -0.38 7.36 -6.54
CA LEU A 63 -1.34 6.82 -7.49
C LEU A 63 -1.41 7.63 -8.78
N ALA A 64 -0.97 8.89 -8.78
CA ALA A 64 -0.83 9.63 -10.03
C ALA A 64 0.31 9.05 -10.87
N ALA A 65 1.44 8.70 -10.24
CA ALA A 65 2.55 8.04 -10.91
C ALA A 65 2.20 6.61 -11.35
N GLU A 66 1.58 5.80 -10.47
CA GLU A 66 1.20 4.42 -10.79
C GLU A 66 0.28 4.33 -12.01
N ARG A 67 -0.73 5.20 -12.11
CA ARG A 67 -1.65 5.27 -13.26
C ARG A 67 -0.93 5.50 -14.60
N THR A 68 0.28 6.09 -14.59
CA THR A 68 1.06 6.30 -15.83
C THR A 68 1.83 5.06 -16.29
N LEU A 69 1.98 4.06 -15.41
CA LEU A 69 2.73 2.83 -15.70
C LEU A 69 1.87 1.76 -16.36
N PHE A 70 0.56 1.82 -16.19
CA PHE A 70 -0.37 0.77 -16.61
C PHE A 70 -1.35 1.26 -17.68
N THR A 71 -1.78 0.34 -18.55
CA THR A 71 -2.81 0.64 -19.56
C THR A 71 -4.20 0.70 -18.96
N ASP A 72 -4.46 -0.11 -17.92
CA ASP A 72 -5.64 0.00 -17.07
C ASP A 72 -5.26 0.80 -15.82
N ASP A 73 -5.80 2.00 -15.70
CA ASP A 73 -5.51 2.95 -14.63
C ASP A 73 -6.59 2.96 -13.53
N SER A 74 -7.46 1.96 -13.54
CA SER A 74 -8.47 1.78 -12.50
C SER A 74 -7.83 1.45 -11.14
N ALA A 75 -8.52 1.85 -10.07
CA ALA A 75 -8.07 1.59 -8.71
C ALA A 75 -7.92 0.08 -8.41
N GLU A 76 -8.78 -0.74 -9.02
CA GLU A 76 -8.73 -2.20 -8.93
C GLU A 76 -7.49 -2.76 -9.61
N ALA A 77 -7.21 -2.35 -10.85
CA ALA A 77 -6.03 -2.81 -11.58
C ALA A 77 -4.73 -2.44 -10.86
N ILE A 78 -4.62 -1.19 -10.39
CA ILE A 78 -3.44 -0.72 -9.65
C ILE A 78 -3.29 -1.46 -8.31
N ALA A 79 -4.39 -1.77 -7.61
CA ALA A 79 -4.35 -2.59 -6.41
C ALA A 79 -3.87 -4.02 -6.70
N GLY A 80 -4.28 -4.60 -7.83
CA GLY A 80 -3.81 -5.91 -8.29
C GLY A 80 -2.32 -5.92 -8.59
N GLU A 81 -1.81 -4.91 -9.30
CA GLU A 81 -0.38 -4.78 -9.61
C GLU A 81 0.46 -4.53 -8.35
N ALA A 82 -0.04 -3.71 -7.42
CA ALA A 82 0.59 -3.55 -6.11
C ALA A 82 0.62 -4.88 -5.35
N TRP A 83 -0.48 -5.62 -5.30
CA TRP A 83 -0.55 -6.93 -4.66
C TRP A 83 0.52 -7.90 -5.18
N THR A 84 0.56 -8.11 -6.49
CA THR A 84 1.49 -9.05 -7.12
C THR A 84 2.94 -8.60 -7.01
N GLY A 85 3.22 -7.31 -7.25
CA GLY A 85 4.58 -6.77 -7.33
C GLY A 85 5.22 -6.39 -5.99
N ASP A 86 4.43 -6.08 -4.96
CA ASP A 86 4.96 -5.56 -3.69
C ASP A 86 4.74 -6.48 -2.49
N PHE A 87 3.73 -7.36 -2.55
CA PHE A 87 3.35 -8.23 -1.43
C PHE A 87 3.57 -9.71 -1.73
N VAL A 88 3.19 -10.18 -2.92
CA VAL A 88 3.42 -11.58 -3.33
C VAL A 88 4.87 -11.83 -3.73
N ASP A 89 5.48 -10.93 -4.52
CA ASP A 89 6.90 -10.97 -4.85
C ASP A 89 7.64 -9.76 -4.24
N PRO A 90 8.03 -9.81 -2.96
CA PRO A 90 8.67 -8.68 -2.28
C PRO A 90 10.11 -8.39 -2.76
N SER A 91 10.58 -9.01 -3.85
CA SER A 91 11.93 -8.82 -4.40
C SER A 91 12.18 -7.42 -4.99
N GLY A 92 11.17 -6.55 -4.99
CA GLY A 92 11.28 -5.13 -5.34
C GLY A 92 12.36 -4.37 -4.52
N PRO A 93 12.65 -3.10 -4.88
CA PRO A 93 13.78 -2.32 -4.36
C PRO A 93 13.54 -1.80 -2.92
N GLY A 94 13.08 -2.66 -2.03
CA GLY A 94 12.60 -2.39 -0.68
C GLY A 94 13.68 -1.97 0.31
N ALA A 95 14.44 -0.93 -0.02
CA ALA A 95 15.32 -0.28 0.92
C ALA A 95 14.47 0.30 2.05
N LEU A 96 14.91 0.06 3.29
CA LEU A 96 14.35 0.71 4.46
C LEU A 96 14.59 2.21 4.38
N LEU A 97 13.57 2.99 4.70
CA LEU A 97 13.63 4.45 4.67
C LEU A 97 13.45 5.06 6.07
N PRO A 98 14.21 6.13 6.38
CA PRO A 98 14.13 6.81 7.67
C PRO A 98 12.95 7.79 7.66
N VAL A 99 11.75 7.24 7.81
CA VAL A 99 10.49 7.96 7.70
C VAL A 99 9.67 7.70 8.96
N ASP A 100 8.99 8.72 9.48
CA ASP A 100 8.23 8.66 10.74
C ASP A 100 6.73 8.93 10.59
N TRP A 101 6.23 9.11 9.37
CA TRP A 101 4.83 9.43 9.15
C TRP A 101 3.94 8.17 9.22
N ALA A 102 3.34 7.87 10.37
CA ALA A 102 2.26 6.87 10.51
C ALA A 102 1.15 7.36 11.46
N ASP A 103 1.07 8.68 11.65
CA ASP A 103 0.17 9.30 12.62
C ASP A 103 -1.30 8.93 12.37
N GLY A 104 -1.92 8.35 13.39
CA GLY A 104 -3.31 7.90 13.35
C GLY A 104 -3.54 6.63 12.52
N LEU A 105 -2.49 5.93 12.09
CA LEU A 105 -2.58 4.59 11.48
C LEU A 105 -2.17 3.47 12.44
N CYS A 106 -1.30 3.75 13.43
CA CYS A 106 -0.91 2.82 14.48
C CYS A 106 -0.58 3.56 15.79
N ASP A 107 -0.45 2.81 16.88
CA ASP A 107 -0.19 3.36 18.23
C ASP A 107 1.21 3.99 18.38
N ASP A 108 2.22 3.38 17.77
CA ASP A 108 3.59 3.91 17.74
C ASP A 108 4.08 4.06 16.28
N PRO A 109 3.95 5.25 15.69
CA PRO A 109 4.51 5.56 14.37
C PRO A 109 6.02 5.28 14.28
N ARG A 110 6.73 5.40 15.42
CA ARG A 110 8.12 5.02 15.70
C ARG A 110 8.51 3.63 15.19
N SER A 111 7.55 2.71 15.27
CA SER A 111 7.77 1.28 15.09
C SER A 111 7.65 0.81 13.64
N VAL A 112 7.20 1.69 12.73
CA VAL A 112 6.96 1.34 11.32
C VAL A 112 8.26 1.35 10.53
N GLN A 113 8.52 0.25 9.83
CA GLN A 113 9.64 0.11 8.91
C GLN A 113 9.19 0.42 7.48
N TRP A 114 9.63 1.55 6.92
CA TRP A 114 9.18 2.00 5.60
C TRP A 114 9.97 1.36 4.47
N ILE A 115 9.26 0.84 3.47
CA ILE A 115 9.81 0.14 2.32
C ILE A 115 9.48 0.93 1.04
N GLY A 116 10.48 1.12 0.17
CA GLY A 116 10.25 1.46 -1.24
C GLY A 116 9.70 2.87 -1.56
N VAL A 117 9.52 3.74 -0.57
CA VAL A 117 9.04 5.12 -0.79
C VAL A 117 10.09 5.93 -1.57
N ARG A 118 9.95 6.05 -2.90
CA ARG A 118 10.77 7.02 -3.64
C ARG A 118 10.44 8.44 -3.15
N ARG A 119 11.50 9.21 -2.91
CA ARG A 119 11.46 10.61 -2.45
C ARG A 119 10.85 11.52 -3.49
#